data_AF-A0A8S3FNI6-F1
#
_entry.id   AF-A0A8S3FNI6-F1
#
_cell.length_a   1.000
_cell.length_b   1.000
_cell.length_c   1.000
_cell.angle_alpha   90.00
_cell.angle_beta   90.00
_cell.angle_gamma   90.00
#
_symmetry.space_group_name_H-M   'P 1'
#
loop_
_entity.id
_entity.type
_entity.pdbx_description
1 polymer ?
#
loop_
_entity_poly.entity_id
_entity_poly.type
_entity_poly.pdbx_seq_one_letter_code
_entity_poly.pdbx_strand_id
1 'polypeptide(L)'
;MKTNYKSHILKLIFLIIAFSTITYFNRIDYFSLNWNHSINLSNTTVEDRIDLNVITNDSFQCVKTKLLLNKYHTTVCVHDVGKDTDVSGFIVRTGIWEETLVTRIIRILSTHRQLAFIDVGANIGIYTMYATALGCKNVIAIECFRPNIERIRRAVQLENVEHQVIIMARALYNKSNTYLSLRTNIRNNIGSQQLNIETLKNENDSLVVQSMRFDDLLPLVKERDIREAIIKIDIETSEQYLCETGEQIFNQINIPFVMMEWANIKEIPARANLIEEFFTNRSYIPFNS
;
A
#
# COMPACT_ATOMS: atom_id res chain seq x y z
N MET A 1 12.96 31.41 72.10
CA MET A 1 11.64 30.87 71.71
C MET A 1 11.57 30.83 70.18
N LYS A 2 11.44 29.62 69.61
CA LYS A 2 10.94 29.25 68.26
C LYS A 2 11.59 29.93 67.03
N THR A 3 12.50 29.23 66.31
CA THR A 3 12.29 28.47 65.04
C THR A 3 11.73 29.34 63.89
N ASN A 4 12.28 29.38 62.66
CA ASN A 4 12.62 28.22 61.84
C ASN A 4 13.47 28.58 60.60
N TYR A 5 14.27 27.60 60.19
CA TYR A 5 15.10 27.50 58.99
C TYR A 5 14.23 27.32 57.72
N LYS A 6 14.63 27.87 56.56
CA LYS A 6 14.83 27.12 55.30
C LYS A 6 15.24 28.00 54.10
N SER A 7 16.43 27.66 53.62
CA SER A 7 16.95 27.81 52.25
C SER A 7 16.11 26.98 51.25
N HIS A 8 15.97 27.45 50.00
CA HIS A 8 15.99 26.66 48.75
C HIS A 8 15.97 27.66 47.57
N ILE A 9 17.06 27.82 46.82
CA ILE A 9 17.43 27.11 45.58
C ILE A 9 16.49 27.41 44.40
N LEU A 10 17.08 28.08 43.41
CA LEU A 10 16.78 28.14 41.97
C LEU A 10 15.83 27.03 41.46
N LYS A 11 14.81 27.42 40.70
CA LYS A 11 14.55 26.83 39.39
C LYS A 11 13.78 27.79 38.50
N LEU A 12 14.34 27.91 37.31
CA LEU A 12 14.03 28.75 36.17
C LEU A 12 12.87 28.11 35.38
N ILE A 13 12.22 28.92 34.52
CA ILE A 13 11.66 28.61 33.19
C ILE A 13 10.13 28.70 32.99
N PHE A 14 9.85 29.79 32.25
CA PHE A 14 8.95 30.02 31.11
C PHE A 14 7.48 30.45 31.30
N LEU A 15 7.32 31.73 30.95
CA LEU A 15 6.12 32.44 30.55
C LEU A 15 5.26 31.62 29.59
N ILE A 16 3.97 31.61 29.93
CA ILE A 16 2.88 31.28 29.03
C ILE A 16 2.36 32.61 28.44
N ILE A 17 1.84 32.51 27.21
CA ILE A 17 0.80 33.33 26.57
C ILE A 17 1.29 34.44 25.62
N ALA A 18 1.21 34.10 24.34
CA ALA A 18 0.62 34.91 23.26
C ALA A 18 0.20 33.92 22.15
N PHE A 19 -0.83 34.06 21.33
CA PHE A 19 -2.09 34.80 21.29
C PHE A 19 -2.82 34.21 20.07
N SER A 20 -4.13 34.42 19.95
CA SER A 20 -4.92 34.36 18.71
C SER A 20 -5.01 33.03 17.93
N THR A 21 -6.09 32.31 18.22
CA THR A 21 -7.13 31.95 17.24
C THR A 21 -6.84 32.26 15.75
N ILE A 22 -6.41 31.24 15.02
CA ILE A 22 -6.85 31.01 13.64
C ILE A 22 -7.20 29.53 13.56
N THR A 23 -8.47 29.21 13.76
CA THR A 23 -9.02 27.92 13.32
C THR A 23 -9.10 27.96 11.80
N TYR A 24 -8.00 27.67 11.14
CA TYR A 24 -8.03 27.37 9.72
C TYR A 24 -8.60 25.95 9.61
N PHE A 25 -9.92 25.87 9.45
CA PHE A 25 -10.56 24.70 8.86
C PHE A 25 -10.01 24.61 7.42
N ASN A 26 -8.84 23.99 7.27
CA ASN A 26 -8.43 23.47 5.97
C ASN A 26 -9.40 22.33 5.66
N ARG A 27 -10.54 22.67 5.05
CA ARG A 27 -11.22 21.73 4.16
C ARG A 27 -10.16 21.33 3.14
N ILE A 28 -9.67 20.10 3.26
CA ILE A 28 -8.88 19.51 2.20
C ILE A 28 -9.88 19.28 1.08
N ASP A 29 -9.93 20.22 0.14
CA ASP A 29 -10.61 20.06 -1.13
C ASP A 29 -9.82 18.99 -1.90
N TYR A 30 -10.15 17.72 -1.66
CA TYR A 30 -9.88 16.69 -2.64
C TYR A 30 -10.67 17.08 -3.87
N PHE A 31 -9.99 17.46 -4.94
CA PHE A 31 -10.62 17.74 -6.23
C PHE A 31 -11.58 16.60 -6.55
N SER A 32 -12.88 16.86 -6.43
CA SER A 32 -13.92 15.98 -6.90
C SER A 32 -13.90 16.03 -8.43
N LEU A 33 -13.11 15.17 -9.04
CA LEU A 33 -13.33 14.82 -10.44
C LEU A 33 -14.69 14.12 -10.48
N ASN A 34 -15.72 14.85 -10.93
CA ASN A 34 -17.06 14.31 -11.14
C ASN A 34 -16.98 13.11 -12.09
N TRP A 35 -17.04 11.92 -11.51
CA TRP A 35 -17.22 10.69 -12.25
C TRP A 35 -18.71 10.36 -12.28
N ASN A 36 -19.28 10.35 -13.48
CA ASN A 36 -20.63 9.84 -13.69
C ASN A 36 -20.61 8.33 -13.51
N HIS A 37 -21.25 7.83 -12.46
CA HIS A 37 -21.54 6.42 -12.29
C HIS A 37 -22.76 6.04 -13.15
N SER A 38 -22.54 5.17 -14.13
CA SER A 38 -23.57 4.22 -14.56
C SER A 38 -22.96 2.82 -14.42
N ILE A 39 -23.11 2.22 -13.24
CA ILE A 39 -22.73 0.81 -13.03
C ILE A 39 -23.98 -0.04 -13.17
N ASN A 40 -23.94 -0.98 -14.11
CA ASN A 40 -24.83 -2.12 -14.14
C ASN A 40 -24.30 -3.19 -13.18
N LEU A 41 -25.10 -3.49 -12.16
CA LEU A 41 -24.85 -4.56 -11.20
C LEU A 41 -25.10 -5.93 -11.83
N SER A 42 -24.06 -6.60 -12.34
CA SER A 42 -23.96 -8.07 -12.31
C SER A 42 -22.60 -8.57 -12.83
N ASN A 43 -21.99 -9.48 -12.06
CA ASN A 43 -20.82 -10.32 -12.35
C ASN A 43 -19.44 -9.65 -12.24
N THR A 44 -18.63 -10.17 -11.31
CA THR A 44 -17.19 -9.91 -11.14
C THR A 44 -16.41 -10.40 -12.35
N THR A 45 -16.31 -9.57 -13.39
CA THR A 45 -15.44 -9.80 -14.54
C THR A 45 -14.87 -8.48 -15.04
N VAL A 46 -13.54 -8.37 -15.10
CA VAL A 46 -12.76 -7.37 -15.89
C VAL A 46 -12.90 -5.88 -15.52
N GLU A 47 -14.04 -5.41 -15.00
CA GLU A 47 -14.34 -3.97 -14.79
C GLU A 47 -13.53 -3.28 -13.68
N ASP A 48 -12.86 -4.03 -12.81
CA ASP A 48 -12.15 -3.46 -11.63
C ASP A 48 -10.67 -3.18 -11.87
N ARG A 49 -10.19 -3.52 -13.07
CA ARG A 49 -8.81 -3.25 -13.49
C ARG A 49 -8.71 -1.78 -13.88
N ILE A 50 -7.68 -1.12 -13.39
CA ILE A 50 -7.39 0.24 -13.85
C ILE A 50 -6.96 0.20 -15.31
N ASP A 51 -7.66 0.95 -16.15
CA ASP A 51 -7.22 1.20 -17.52
C ASP A 51 -5.97 2.10 -17.50
N LEU A 52 -4.85 1.48 -17.89
CA LEU A 52 -3.53 2.09 -17.96
C LEU A 52 -3.34 2.95 -19.21
N ASN A 53 -4.27 2.94 -20.17
CA ASN A 53 -4.21 3.79 -21.36
C ASN A 53 -4.94 5.13 -21.17
N VAL A 54 -5.75 5.26 -20.11
CA VAL A 54 -6.40 6.52 -19.77
C VAL A 54 -5.35 7.55 -19.36
N ILE A 55 -5.41 8.72 -19.98
CA ILE A 55 -4.50 9.84 -19.72
C ILE A 55 -4.53 10.18 -18.22
N THR A 56 -3.35 10.18 -17.62
CA THR A 56 -3.17 10.57 -16.21
C THR A 56 -2.95 12.07 -16.08
N ASN A 57 -3.15 12.57 -14.86
CA ASN A 57 -2.76 13.92 -14.50
C ASN A 57 -1.24 14.08 -14.66
N ASP A 58 -0.82 15.02 -15.51
CA ASP A 58 0.58 15.36 -15.76
C ASP A 58 1.20 16.20 -14.64
N SER A 59 0.40 16.69 -13.69
CA SER A 59 0.83 17.52 -12.56
C SER A 59 1.48 16.74 -11.41
N PHE A 60 1.56 15.41 -11.47
CA PHE A 60 2.20 14.64 -10.39
C PHE A 60 3.72 14.89 -10.38
N GLN A 61 4.26 15.14 -9.20
CA GLN A 61 5.71 15.12 -9.01
C GLN A 61 6.18 13.67 -9.12
N CYS A 62 7.01 13.37 -10.11
CA CYS A 62 7.61 12.06 -10.29
C CYS A 62 9.13 12.16 -10.24
N VAL A 63 9.76 11.18 -9.58
CA VAL A 63 11.20 11.15 -9.33
C VAL A 63 11.80 9.86 -9.85
N LYS A 64 13.01 9.95 -10.42
CA LYS A 64 13.81 8.77 -10.72
C LYS A 64 14.34 8.19 -9.42
N THR A 65 14.18 6.88 -9.28
CA THR A 65 14.58 6.18 -8.06
C THR A 65 16.08 5.93 -8.02
N LYS A 66 16.58 5.58 -6.83
CA LYS A 66 17.96 5.13 -6.62
C LYS A 66 18.28 3.92 -7.53
N LEU A 67 19.54 3.81 -7.97
CA LEU A 67 19.99 2.63 -8.71
C LEU A 67 20.18 1.44 -7.77
N LEU A 68 19.43 0.37 -7.97
CA LEU A 68 19.58 -0.90 -7.26
C LEU A 68 20.39 -1.91 -8.08
N LEU A 69 21.21 -2.69 -7.37
CA LEU A 69 22.08 -3.72 -7.96
C LEU A 69 22.95 -3.19 -9.12
N ASN A 70 23.31 -1.90 -9.07
CA ASN A 70 24.04 -1.17 -10.11
C ASN A 70 23.41 -1.25 -11.52
N LYS A 71 22.10 -1.52 -11.61
CA LYS A 71 21.45 -1.82 -12.89
C LYS A 71 20.02 -1.33 -13.01
N TYR A 72 19.23 -1.42 -11.94
CA TYR A 72 17.78 -1.19 -12.01
C TYR A 72 17.40 0.10 -11.30
N HIS A 73 16.73 0.98 -12.01
CA HIS A 73 16.07 2.17 -11.48
C HIS A 73 14.76 2.37 -12.24
N THR A 74 13.85 3.14 -11.68
CA THR A 74 12.52 3.36 -12.24
C THR A 74 12.06 4.79 -11.95
N THR A 75 10.83 5.13 -12.33
CA THR A 75 10.16 6.36 -11.88
C THR A 75 9.06 5.99 -10.90
N VAL A 76 8.90 6.80 -9.86
CA VAL A 76 7.73 6.78 -8.99
C VAL A 76 7.16 8.18 -8.85
N CYS A 77 5.83 8.28 -8.78
CA CYS A 77 5.14 9.54 -8.58
C CYS A 77 4.76 9.68 -7.11
N VAL A 78 5.19 10.76 -6.48
CA VAL A 78 5.12 10.95 -5.02
C VAL A 78 3.95 11.86 -4.64
N HIS A 79 3.55 11.81 -3.37
CA HIS A 79 2.66 12.82 -2.80
C HIS A 79 3.40 14.11 -2.50
N ASP A 80 2.63 15.17 -2.23
CA ASP A 80 3.17 16.42 -1.69
C ASP A 80 3.92 16.12 -0.38
N VAL A 81 5.22 16.44 -0.37
CA VAL A 81 6.10 16.18 0.79
C VAL A 81 5.73 16.99 2.02
N GLY A 82 4.92 18.05 1.89
CA GLY A 82 4.31 18.75 3.03
C GLY A 82 3.16 17.98 3.69
N LYS A 83 2.62 16.96 3.01
CA LYS A 83 1.52 16.10 3.49
C LYS A 83 1.97 14.67 3.79
N ASP A 84 2.98 14.16 3.08
CA ASP A 84 3.56 12.83 3.24
C ASP A 84 5.09 12.94 3.40
N THR A 85 5.55 13.25 4.62
CA THR A 85 6.99 13.43 4.90
C THR A 85 7.73 12.11 5.02
N ASP A 86 6.99 11.04 5.28
CA ASP A 86 7.50 9.70 5.56
C ASP A 86 7.85 9.02 4.24
N VAL A 87 6.89 8.42 3.54
CA VAL A 87 7.20 7.66 2.32
C VAL A 87 7.66 8.59 1.19
N SER A 88 6.81 9.51 0.75
CA SER A 88 7.11 10.44 -0.35
C SER A 88 8.30 11.34 -0.01
N GLY A 89 8.32 11.92 1.19
CA GLY A 89 9.42 12.75 1.65
C GLY A 89 10.76 12.00 1.71
N PHE A 90 10.77 10.75 2.19
CA PHE A 90 11.99 9.94 2.20
C PHE A 90 12.46 9.62 0.78
N ILE A 91 11.57 9.20 -0.11
CA ILE A 91 11.91 8.93 -1.52
C ILE A 91 12.50 10.17 -2.20
N VAL A 92 11.94 11.36 -1.99
CA VAL A 92 12.49 12.60 -2.56
C VAL A 92 13.91 12.87 -2.02
N ARG A 93 14.20 12.54 -0.76
CA ARG A 93 15.52 12.76 -0.14
C ARG A 93 16.56 11.70 -0.52
N THR A 94 16.17 10.44 -0.60
CA THR A 94 17.11 9.29 -0.68
C THR A 94 17.00 8.50 -1.99
N GLY A 95 15.94 8.73 -2.76
CA GLY A 95 15.62 8.05 -4.01
C GLY A 95 14.87 6.73 -3.86
N ILE A 96 14.58 6.25 -2.64
CA ILE A 96 13.91 4.95 -2.44
C ILE A 96 13.36 4.79 -1.01
N TRP A 97 12.16 4.20 -0.89
CA TRP A 97 11.61 3.70 0.38
C TRP A 97 11.98 2.22 0.57
N GLU A 98 12.30 1.81 1.81
CA GLU A 98 12.58 0.40 2.16
C GLU A 98 13.65 -0.29 1.29
N GLU A 99 14.74 0.41 1.00
CA GLU A 99 15.78 -0.05 0.07
C GLU A 99 16.21 -1.51 0.27
N THR A 100 16.43 -1.92 1.52
CA THR A 100 16.86 -3.29 1.85
C THR A 100 15.81 -4.33 1.46
N LEU A 101 14.53 -4.07 1.74
CA LEU A 101 13.43 -5.00 1.46
C LEU A 101 13.13 -5.06 -0.03
N VAL A 102 13.06 -3.91 -0.70
CA VAL A 102 12.94 -3.83 -2.16
C VAL A 102 14.09 -4.59 -2.83
N THR A 103 15.32 -4.39 -2.39
CA THR A 103 16.50 -5.09 -2.94
C THR A 103 16.39 -6.61 -2.78
N ARG A 104 15.81 -7.11 -1.69
CA ARG A 104 15.59 -8.56 -1.49
C ARG A 104 14.61 -9.12 -2.53
N ILE A 105 13.46 -8.47 -2.72
CA ILE A 105 12.48 -8.87 -3.75
C ILE A 105 13.12 -8.87 -5.14
N ILE A 106 13.85 -7.80 -5.48
CA ILE A 106 14.50 -7.69 -6.79
C ILE A 106 15.59 -8.74 -6.98
N ARG A 107 16.34 -9.11 -5.94
CA ARG A 107 17.29 -10.24 -6.02
C ARG A 107 16.58 -11.55 -6.34
N ILE A 108 15.50 -11.88 -5.64
CA ILE A 108 14.73 -13.11 -5.88
C ILE A 108 14.20 -13.15 -7.31
N LEU A 109 13.52 -12.08 -7.74
CA LEU A 109 12.98 -11.96 -9.11
C LEU A 109 14.08 -11.95 -10.19
N SER A 110 15.28 -11.47 -9.87
CA SER A 110 16.41 -11.47 -10.81
C SER A 110 16.96 -12.88 -11.05
N THR A 111 16.90 -13.74 -10.03
CA THR A 111 17.33 -15.15 -10.11
C THR A 111 16.24 -16.04 -10.69
N HIS A 112 14.97 -15.74 -10.40
CA HIS A 112 13.81 -16.52 -10.82
C HIS A 112 12.90 -15.70 -11.75
N ARG A 113 13.36 -15.52 -12.99
CA ARG A 113 12.74 -14.63 -14.00
C ARG A 113 11.33 -15.06 -14.43
N GLN A 114 10.93 -16.29 -14.13
CA GLN A 114 9.61 -16.82 -14.43
C GLN A 114 8.55 -16.42 -13.39
N LEU A 115 8.96 -15.99 -12.19
CA LEU A 115 8.03 -15.61 -11.13
C LEU A 115 7.26 -14.34 -11.53
N ALA A 116 5.94 -14.40 -11.33
CA ALA A 116 5.12 -13.20 -11.23
C ALA A 116 5.41 -12.48 -9.90
N PHE A 117 5.05 -11.21 -9.82
CA PHE A 117 5.07 -10.43 -8.58
C PHE A 117 3.67 -9.93 -8.23
N ILE A 118 3.24 -10.18 -6.99
CA ILE A 118 1.97 -9.69 -6.46
C ILE A 118 2.28 -8.73 -5.31
N ASP A 119 1.95 -7.45 -5.50
CA ASP A 119 2.21 -6.34 -4.57
C ASP A 119 0.90 -5.97 -3.87
N VAL A 120 0.68 -6.50 -2.67
CA VAL A 120 -0.55 -6.30 -1.89
C VAL A 120 -0.35 -5.13 -0.92
N GLY A 121 -1.13 -4.07 -1.14
CA GLY A 121 -0.90 -2.75 -0.54
C GLY A 121 0.28 -2.08 -1.22
N ALA A 122 0.13 -1.85 -2.52
CA ALA A 122 1.21 -1.33 -3.37
C ALA A 122 1.62 0.11 -3.02
N ASN A 123 0.78 0.85 -2.29
CA ASN A 123 0.97 2.25 -1.94
C ASN A 123 1.28 3.07 -3.22
N ILE A 124 2.32 3.91 -3.25
CA ILE A 124 2.71 4.63 -4.47
C ILE A 124 3.52 3.79 -5.48
N GLY A 125 3.62 2.47 -5.28
CA GLY A 125 4.12 1.52 -6.26
C GLY A 125 5.63 1.30 -6.26
N ILE A 126 6.34 1.53 -5.16
CA ILE A 126 7.80 1.33 -5.11
C ILE A 126 8.19 -0.09 -5.52
N TYR A 127 7.59 -1.12 -4.92
CA TYR A 127 7.91 -2.52 -5.24
C TYR A 127 7.45 -2.87 -6.66
N THR A 128 6.20 -2.53 -7.00
CA THR A 128 5.63 -2.67 -8.35
C THR A 128 6.58 -2.13 -9.43
N MET A 129 7.05 -0.89 -9.30
CA MET A 129 7.85 -0.22 -10.32
C MET A 129 9.29 -0.72 -10.41
N TYR A 130 9.87 -1.25 -9.32
CA TYR A 130 11.16 -1.93 -9.42
C TYR A 130 11.03 -3.32 -10.04
N ALA A 131 9.93 -4.04 -9.80
CA ALA A 131 9.68 -5.32 -10.43
C ALA A 131 9.55 -5.17 -11.97
N THR A 132 8.90 -4.10 -12.44
CA THR A 132 8.83 -3.80 -13.88
C THR A 132 10.16 -3.33 -14.47
N ALA A 133 10.93 -2.50 -13.76
CA ALA A 133 12.26 -2.08 -14.21
C ALA A 133 13.25 -3.25 -14.32
N LEU A 134 13.07 -4.29 -13.50
CA LEU A 134 13.77 -5.55 -13.62
C LEU A 134 13.33 -6.36 -14.86
N GLY A 135 12.13 -6.11 -15.39
CA GLY A 135 11.53 -6.81 -16.54
C GLY A 135 10.63 -7.99 -16.14
N CYS A 136 10.01 -7.95 -14.96
CA CYS A 136 9.01 -8.94 -14.55
C CYS A 136 7.77 -8.82 -15.45
N LYS A 137 7.42 -9.91 -16.15
CA LYS A 137 6.34 -9.89 -17.16
C LYS A 137 4.94 -9.78 -16.58
N ASN A 138 4.75 -10.24 -15.34
CA ASN A 138 3.46 -10.35 -14.67
C ASN A 138 3.56 -9.70 -13.29
N VAL A 139 3.13 -8.44 -13.21
CA VAL A 139 3.06 -7.68 -11.96
C VAL A 139 1.59 -7.36 -11.68
N ILE A 140 1.09 -7.80 -10.52
CA ILE A 140 -0.24 -7.49 -10.04
C ILE A 140 -0.10 -6.59 -8.81
N ALA A 141 -0.54 -5.34 -8.93
CA ALA A 141 -0.59 -4.40 -7.81
C ALA A 141 -2.01 -4.32 -7.26
N ILE A 142 -2.18 -4.50 -5.96
CA ILE A 142 -3.46 -4.34 -5.26
C ILE A 142 -3.33 -3.12 -4.35
N GLU A 143 -4.16 -2.12 -4.62
CA GLU A 143 -4.20 -0.88 -3.85
C GLU A 143 -5.65 -0.39 -3.84
N CYS A 144 -6.09 0.21 -2.74
CA CYS A 144 -7.47 0.67 -2.60
C CYS A 144 -7.56 2.20 -2.56
N PHE A 145 -6.51 2.91 -2.16
CA PHE A 145 -6.50 4.35 -2.07
C PHE A 145 -6.28 4.98 -3.45
N ARG A 146 -7.32 5.64 -3.98
CA ARG A 146 -7.29 6.19 -5.35
C ARG A 146 -6.10 7.12 -5.64
N PRO A 147 -5.71 8.04 -4.75
CA PRO A 147 -4.52 8.87 -4.98
C PRO A 147 -3.22 8.07 -5.14
N ASN A 148 -3.10 6.89 -4.52
CA ASN A 148 -1.97 5.99 -4.70
C ASN A 148 -2.03 5.29 -6.07
N ILE A 149 -3.20 4.73 -6.41
CA ILE A 149 -3.46 4.09 -7.71
C ILE A 149 -3.08 4.99 -8.89
N GLU A 150 -3.49 6.27 -8.83
CA GLU A 150 -3.21 7.24 -9.89
C GLU A 150 -1.72 7.50 -10.10
N ARG A 151 -0.94 7.46 -9.01
CA ARG A 151 0.52 7.59 -9.05
C ARG A 151 1.20 6.36 -9.63
N ILE A 152 0.74 5.17 -9.26
CA ILE A 152 1.20 3.92 -9.87
C ILE A 152 0.91 3.97 -11.38
N ARG A 153 -0.32 4.30 -11.78
CA ARG A 153 -0.71 4.40 -13.20
C ARG A 153 0.19 5.37 -13.96
N ARG A 154 0.45 6.57 -13.41
CA ARG A 154 1.35 7.55 -14.03
C ARG A 154 2.77 7.02 -14.17
N ALA A 155 3.31 6.39 -13.13
CA ALA A 155 4.66 5.82 -13.17
C ALA A 155 4.78 4.72 -14.23
N VAL A 156 3.79 3.83 -14.32
CA VAL A 156 3.72 2.78 -15.34
C VAL A 156 3.74 3.36 -16.76
N GLN A 157 2.96 4.41 -17.00
CA GLN A 157 2.93 5.11 -18.30
C GLN A 157 4.25 5.80 -18.63
N LEU A 158 4.89 6.45 -17.66
CA LEU A 158 6.18 7.11 -17.87
C LEU A 158 7.30 6.14 -18.25
N GLU A 159 7.25 4.91 -17.73
CA GLU A 159 8.22 3.86 -18.04
C GLU A 159 7.82 2.99 -19.25
N ASN A 160 6.63 3.18 -19.83
CA ASN A 160 6.07 2.38 -20.92
C ASN A 160 5.99 0.88 -20.60
N VAL A 161 5.54 0.55 -19.38
CA VAL A 161 5.48 -0.83 -18.85
C VAL A 161 4.03 -1.31 -18.61
N GLU A 162 3.06 -0.72 -19.29
CA GLU A 162 1.63 -1.03 -19.16
C GLU A 162 1.35 -2.52 -19.39
N HIS A 163 2.05 -3.13 -20.34
CA HIS A 163 1.92 -4.56 -20.67
C HIS A 163 2.35 -5.50 -19.53
N GLN A 164 3.17 -5.02 -18.58
CA GLN A 164 3.67 -5.81 -17.46
C GLN A 164 2.74 -5.76 -16.25
N VAL A 165 1.95 -4.71 -16.09
CA VAL A 165 1.25 -4.38 -14.84
C VAL A 165 -0.26 -4.52 -14.97
N ILE A 166 -0.89 -5.05 -13.93
CA ILE A 166 -2.32 -4.93 -13.68
C ILE A 166 -2.51 -4.31 -12.31
N ILE A 167 -3.32 -3.26 -12.22
CA ILE A 167 -3.67 -2.63 -10.95
C ILE A 167 -5.11 -2.98 -10.61
N MET A 168 -5.31 -3.64 -9.46
CA MET A 168 -6.60 -3.95 -8.88
C MET A 168 -6.96 -2.89 -7.85
N ALA A 169 -7.98 -2.08 -8.15
CA ALA A 169 -8.41 -0.95 -7.32
C ALA A 169 -9.36 -1.40 -6.19
N ARG A 170 -8.85 -2.23 -5.27
CA ARG A 170 -9.65 -2.95 -4.28
C ARG A 170 -8.93 -3.09 -2.95
N ALA A 171 -9.70 -3.07 -1.86
CA ALA A 171 -9.21 -3.44 -0.54
C ALA A 171 -9.36 -4.95 -0.32
N LEU A 172 -8.37 -5.60 0.30
CA LEU A 172 -8.56 -6.99 0.74
C LEU A 172 -9.48 -7.04 1.97
N TYR A 173 -10.48 -7.92 1.90
CA TYR A 173 -11.44 -8.15 2.97
C TYR A 173 -12.00 -9.57 2.92
N ASN A 174 -12.74 -9.98 3.95
CA ASN A 174 -13.35 -11.31 4.02
C ASN A 174 -14.53 -11.52 3.04
N LYS A 175 -15.01 -10.45 2.40
CA LYS A 175 -16.10 -10.47 1.42
C LYS A 175 -15.77 -9.57 0.23
N SER A 176 -16.15 -10.00 -0.96
CA SER A 176 -16.04 -9.22 -2.19
C SER A 176 -17.18 -8.21 -2.30
N ASN A 177 -16.96 -7.15 -3.09
CA ASN A 177 -17.98 -6.15 -3.45
C ASN A 177 -18.64 -5.44 -2.27
N THR A 178 -17.97 -5.39 -1.11
CA THR A 178 -18.44 -4.63 0.05
C THR A 178 -17.78 -3.26 0.01
N TYR A 179 -18.58 -2.20 0.19
CA TYR A 179 -18.03 -0.86 0.39
C TYR A 179 -17.48 -0.75 1.81
N LEU A 180 -16.27 -0.25 1.94
CA LEU A 180 -15.55 -0.04 3.19
C LEU A 180 -15.04 1.40 3.20
N SER A 181 -14.94 2.01 4.37
CA SER A 181 -14.30 3.32 4.49
C SER A 181 -12.84 3.15 4.88
N LEU A 182 -11.96 4.02 4.39
CA LEU A 182 -10.58 4.15 4.85
C LEU A 182 -10.50 5.20 5.97
N ARG A 183 -9.72 4.92 7.01
CA ARG A 183 -9.28 5.92 7.99
C ARG A 183 -7.94 6.48 7.52
N THR A 184 -7.91 7.79 7.28
CA THR A 184 -6.69 8.54 6.96
C THR A 184 -6.38 9.49 8.12
N ASN A 185 -5.95 8.96 9.27
CA ASN A 185 -5.76 9.77 10.47
C ASN A 185 -4.29 9.92 10.91
N ILE A 186 -3.33 9.54 10.08
CA ILE A 186 -1.92 9.73 10.39
C ILE A 186 -1.42 10.99 9.68
N ARG A 187 -1.14 12.03 10.46
CA ARG A 187 -0.44 13.22 9.95
C ARG A 187 0.90 12.77 9.38
N ASN A 188 1.25 13.25 8.19
CA ASN A 188 2.55 13.09 7.55
C ASN A 188 2.87 11.71 6.94
N ASN A 189 1.97 10.72 7.08
CA ASN A 189 2.09 9.44 6.39
C ASN A 189 0.77 9.13 5.69
N ILE A 190 0.72 9.43 4.39
CA ILE A 190 -0.48 9.13 3.61
C ILE A 190 -0.66 7.63 3.53
N GLY A 191 0.42 6.86 3.37
CA GLY A 191 0.42 5.41 3.13
C GLY A 191 -0.23 4.54 4.21
N SER A 192 -0.36 5.04 5.44
CA SER A 192 -0.93 4.27 6.55
C SER A 192 -2.45 4.31 6.62
N GLN A 193 -3.13 4.08 5.48
CA GLN A 193 -4.58 4.00 5.44
C GLN A 193 -5.04 2.66 5.99
N GLN A 194 -5.98 2.69 6.94
CA GLN A 194 -6.53 1.49 7.56
C GLN A 194 -8.01 1.32 7.20
N LEU A 195 -8.48 0.09 7.06
CA LEU A 195 -9.90 -0.18 6.85
C LEU A 195 -10.72 0.16 8.10
N ASN A 196 -11.74 0.99 7.91
CA ASN A 196 -12.80 1.27 8.87
C ASN A 196 -14.00 0.36 8.59
N ILE A 197 -14.12 -0.71 9.36
CA ILE A 197 -15.21 -1.69 9.20
C ILE A 197 -16.52 -1.18 9.82
N GLU A 198 -16.46 -0.19 10.73
CA GLU A 198 -17.60 0.22 11.55
C GLU A 198 -18.41 1.40 10.97
N THR A 199 -17.98 2.02 9.87
CA THR A 199 -18.67 3.21 9.35
C THR A 199 -18.67 3.25 7.83
N LEU A 200 -19.81 2.94 7.23
CA LEU A 200 -20.09 3.36 5.86
C LEU A 200 -20.32 4.88 5.89
N LYS A 201 -19.37 5.64 5.35
CA LYS A 201 -19.66 7.01 4.93
C LYS A 201 -20.26 6.97 3.53
N ASN A 202 -20.98 8.03 3.16
CA ASN A 202 -21.61 8.21 1.85
C ASN A 202 -20.73 7.70 0.70
N GLU A 203 -21.33 7.00 -0.26
CA GLU A 203 -20.64 6.38 -1.42
C GLU A 203 -19.79 7.35 -2.25
N ASN A 204 -20.07 8.66 -2.17
CA ASN A 204 -19.32 9.71 -2.86
C ASN A 204 -18.07 10.21 -2.10
N ASP A 205 -17.70 9.61 -0.97
CA ASP A 205 -16.47 9.96 -0.25
C ASP A 205 -15.27 9.26 -0.94
N SER A 206 -14.21 10.01 -1.25
CA SER A 206 -12.93 9.49 -1.79
C SER A 206 -12.26 8.42 -0.91
N LEU A 207 -12.72 8.28 0.34
CA LEU A 207 -12.29 7.28 1.30
C LEU A 207 -13.16 6.02 1.28
N VAL A 208 -14.22 5.96 0.48
CA VAL A 208 -14.98 4.72 0.27
C VAL A 208 -14.30 3.90 -0.81
N VAL A 209 -13.98 2.66 -0.48
CA VAL A 209 -13.33 1.70 -1.36
C VAL A 209 -14.16 0.43 -1.39
N GLN A 210 -14.11 -0.28 -2.50
CA GLN A 210 -14.79 -1.56 -2.61
C GLN A 210 -13.80 -2.70 -2.38
N SER A 211 -14.27 -3.75 -1.72
CA SER A 211 -13.43 -4.86 -1.30
C SER A 211 -13.37 -6.00 -2.32
N MET A 212 -12.35 -6.83 -2.19
CA MET A 212 -12.21 -8.13 -2.84
C MET A 212 -11.67 -9.16 -1.86
N ARG A 213 -11.94 -10.43 -2.13
CA ARG A 213 -11.22 -11.56 -1.53
C ARG A 213 -9.91 -11.80 -2.30
N PHE A 214 -8.91 -12.39 -1.66
CA PHE A 214 -7.66 -12.70 -2.37
C PHE A 214 -7.88 -13.73 -3.49
N ASP A 215 -8.74 -14.72 -3.25
CA ASP A 215 -9.16 -15.72 -4.25
C ASP A 215 -9.86 -15.12 -5.48
N ASP A 216 -10.35 -13.88 -5.42
CA ASP A 216 -10.94 -13.21 -6.59
C ASP A 216 -9.89 -12.93 -7.70
N LEU A 217 -8.59 -13.09 -7.40
CA LEU A 217 -7.52 -13.04 -8.39
C LEU A 217 -7.46 -14.29 -9.28
N LEU A 218 -8.15 -15.39 -8.96
CA LEU A 218 -8.02 -16.66 -9.68
C LEU A 218 -8.28 -16.54 -11.19
N PRO A 219 -9.33 -15.84 -11.67
CA PRO A 219 -9.54 -15.67 -13.10
C PRO A 219 -8.35 -14.94 -13.75
N LEU A 220 -7.80 -13.94 -13.08
CA LEU A 220 -6.68 -13.16 -13.58
C LEU A 220 -5.38 -13.98 -13.64
N VAL A 221 -5.10 -14.74 -12.58
CA VAL A 221 -3.95 -15.66 -12.51
C VAL A 221 -4.01 -16.68 -13.65
N LYS A 222 -5.19 -17.21 -13.94
CA LYS A 222 -5.42 -18.12 -15.08
C LYS A 222 -5.26 -17.43 -16.43
N GLU A 223 -5.84 -16.24 -16.60
CA GLU A 223 -5.73 -15.44 -17.83
C GLU A 223 -4.28 -15.12 -18.19
N ARG A 224 -3.46 -14.80 -17.20
CA ARG A 224 -2.04 -14.42 -17.37
C ARG A 224 -1.08 -15.62 -17.36
N ASP A 225 -1.60 -16.84 -17.29
CA ASP A 225 -0.85 -18.10 -17.14
C ASP A 225 0.21 -18.02 -16.02
N ILE A 226 -0.16 -17.39 -14.90
CA ILE A 226 0.72 -17.29 -13.73
C ILE A 226 0.71 -18.65 -13.04
N ARG A 227 1.88 -19.30 -12.98
CA ARG A 227 2.08 -20.59 -12.30
C ARG A 227 2.83 -20.46 -10.99
N GLU A 228 3.68 -19.44 -10.89
CA GLU A 228 4.51 -19.19 -9.74
C GLU A 228 4.59 -17.68 -9.46
N ALA A 229 4.55 -17.28 -8.20
CA ALA A 229 4.62 -15.86 -7.81
C ALA A 229 5.34 -15.64 -6.48
N ILE A 230 5.95 -14.47 -6.32
CA ILE A 230 6.34 -13.92 -5.02
C ILE A 230 5.34 -12.84 -4.61
N ILE A 231 4.98 -12.81 -3.33
CA ILE A 231 3.99 -11.87 -2.79
C ILE A 231 4.66 -10.92 -1.78
N LYS A 232 4.40 -9.62 -1.90
CA LYS A 232 4.57 -8.63 -0.81
C LYS A 232 3.20 -8.32 -0.22
N ILE A 233 3.11 -8.25 1.10
CA ILE A 233 1.88 -7.91 1.83
C ILE A 233 2.21 -6.83 2.85
N ASP A 234 1.65 -5.64 2.69
CA ASP A 234 1.58 -4.68 3.77
C ASP A 234 0.34 -3.81 3.53
N ILE A 235 -0.68 -4.08 4.33
CA ILE A 235 -2.04 -3.53 4.22
C ILE A 235 -2.55 -3.09 5.59
N GLU A 236 -1.63 -2.59 6.40
CA GLU A 236 -1.89 -1.84 7.62
C GLU A 236 -2.88 -2.56 8.57
N THR A 237 -2.49 -3.74 9.06
CA THR A 237 -3.23 -4.60 10.02
C THR A 237 -4.35 -5.45 9.42
N SER A 238 -4.50 -5.46 8.09
CA SER A 238 -5.50 -6.24 7.38
C SER A 238 -4.95 -7.54 6.77
N GLU A 239 -3.72 -7.91 7.10
CA GLU A 239 -2.96 -9.04 6.51
C GLU A 239 -3.70 -10.37 6.65
N GLN A 240 -4.46 -10.57 7.74
CA GLN A 240 -5.24 -11.77 7.97
C GLN A 240 -6.26 -12.04 6.86
N TYR A 241 -6.80 -11.01 6.20
CA TYR A 241 -7.81 -11.21 5.16
C TYR A 241 -7.24 -11.90 3.92
N LEU A 242 -5.95 -11.75 3.64
CA LEU A 242 -5.29 -12.54 2.61
C LEU A 242 -5.31 -14.03 2.96
N CYS A 243 -5.02 -14.37 4.22
CA CYS A 243 -4.99 -15.75 4.70
C CYS A 243 -6.41 -16.36 4.78
N GLU A 244 -7.38 -15.59 5.28
CA GLU A 244 -8.79 -16.02 5.37
C GLU A 244 -9.42 -16.30 3.99
N THR A 245 -8.92 -15.65 2.94
CA THR A 245 -9.59 -15.64 1.64
C THR A 245 -8.72 -16.05 0.46
N GLY A 246 -7.52 -16.57 0.72
CA GLY A 246 -6.51 -16.87 -0.29
C GLY A 246 -6.22 -18.35 -0.52
N GLU A 247 -6.96 -19.25 0.14
CA GLU A 247 -6.68 -20.69 0.07
C GLU A 247 -6.61 -21.22 -1.38
N GLN A 248 -7.55 -20.81 -2.24
CA GLN A 248 -7.59 -21.34 -3.60
C GLN A 248 -6.41 -20.84 -4.44
N ILE A 249 -5.99 -19.58 -4.27
CA ILE A 249 -4.79 -19.06 -4.95
C ILE A 249 -3.56 -19.85 -4.52
N PHE A 250 -3.35 -20.06 -3.21
CA PHE A 250 -2.21 -20.82 -2.69
C PHE A 250 -2.25 -22.31 -3.08
N ASN A 251 -3.43 -22.86 -3.39
CA ASN A 251 -3.57 -24.22 -3.94
C ASN A 251 -3.37 -24.27 -5.46
N GLN A 252 -3.59 -23.16 -6.17
CA GLN A 252 -3.57 -23.09 -7.64
C GLN A 252 -2.20 -22.74 -8.22
N ILE A 253 -1.39 -21.95 -7.52
CA ILE A 253 -0.07 -21.51 -7.96
C ILE A 253 0.99 -21.73 -6.87
N ASN A 254 2.24 -21.91 -7.28
CA ASN A 254 3.36 -22.00 -6.36
C ASN A 254 3.77 -20.61 -5.85
N ILE A 255 3.80 -20.40 -4.55
CA ILE A 255 4.23 -19.13 -3.96
C ILE A 255 5.45 -19.37 -3.07
N PRO A 256 6.67 -19.47 -3.60
CA PRO A 256 7.82 -19.88 -2.78
C PRO A 256 8.23 -18.84 -1.72
N PHE A 257 7.80 -17.58 -1.86
CA PHE A 257 8.20 -16.51 -0.94
C PHE A 257 7.06 -15.53 -0.70
N VAL A 258 6.89 -15.15 0.56
CA VAL A 258 5.96 -14.11 1.01
C VAL A 258 6.74 -13.15 1.91
N MET A 259 6.77 -11.88 1.54
CA MET A 259 7.26 -10.79 2.37
C MET A 259 6.05 -10.09 3.00
N MET A 260 6.03 -9.94 4.33
CA MET A 260 4.91 -9.29 5.01
C MET A 260 5.41 -8.37 6.12
N GLU A 261 4.76 -7.23 6.30
CA GLU A 261 4.97 -6.39 7.49
C GLU A 261 4.29 -7.04 8.71
N TRP A 262 5.08 -7.26 9.77
CA TRP A 262 4.61 -7.84 11.02
C TRP A 262 4.41 -6.82 12.16
N ALA A 263 4.84 -5.57 11.96
CA ALA A 263 5.06 -4.61 13.05
C ALA A 263 3.80 -4.37 13.91
N ASN A 264 2.65 -4.17 13.26
CA ASN A 264 1.39 -3.87 13.94
C ASN A 264 0.54 -5.12 14.20
N ILE A 265 0.59 -6.12 13.30
CA ILE A 265 -0.27 -7.31 13.38
C ILE A 265 0.09 -8.24 14.55
N LYS A 266 1.37 -8.27 14.95
CA LYS A 266 1.86 -9.07 16.08
C LYS A 266 1.25 -8.64 17.43
N GLU A 267 0.77 -7.40 17.52
CA GLU A 267 0.10 -6.87 18.71
C GLU A 267 -1.37 -7.32 18.80
N ILE A 268 -1.86 -8.06 17.79
CA ILE A 268 -3.22 -8.64 17.73
C ILE A 268 -3.10 -10.16 17.65
N PRO A 269 -2.97 -10.88 18.80
CA PRO A 269 -2.61 -12.30 18.82
C PRO A 269 -3.51 -13.20 17.97
N ALA A 270 -4.83 -12.94 17.96
CA ALA A 270 -5.76 -13.73 17.17
C ALA A 270 -5.47 -13.65 15.65
N ARG A 271 -5.06 -12.47 15.15
CA ARG A 271 -4.72 -12.28 13.74
C ARG A 271 -3.34 -12.84 13.42
N ALA A 272 -2.37 -12.61 14.31
CA ALA A 272 -1.03 -13.18 14.17
C ALA A 272 -1.08 -14.72 14.11
N ASN A 273 -1.80 -15.36 15.02
CA ASN A 273 -1.95 -16.82 15.06
C ASN A 273 -2.59 -17.37 13.77
N LEU A 274 -3.62 -16.69 13.24
CA LEU A 274 -4.26 -17.09 11.99
C LEU A 274 -3.26 -17.08 10.83
N ILE A 275 -2.45 -16.03 10.73
CA ILE A 275 -1.45 -15.90 9.67
C ILE A 275 -0.35 -16.96 9.83
N GLU A 276 0.16 -17.15 11.06
CA GLU A 276 1.15 -18.18 11.35
C GLU A 276 0.63 -19.59 11.00
N GLU A 277 -0.60 -19.93 11.40
CA GLU A 277 -1.24 -21.21 11.08
C GLU A 277 -1.40 -21.39 9.57
N PHE A 278 -1.87 -20.36 8.86
CA PHE A 278 -2.06 -20.41 7.41
C PHE A 278 -0.77 -20.76 6.65
N PHE A 279 0.34 -20.13 7.02
CA PHE A 279 1.64 -20.33 6.38
C PHE A 279 2.34 -21.61 6.86
N THR A 280 2.32 -21.92 8.15
CA THR A 280 2.97 -23.15 8.68
C THR A 280 2.28 -24.43 8.19
N ASN A 281 0.95 -24.44 8.08
CA ASN A 281 0.21 -25.54 7.46
C ASN A 281 0.56 -25.76 5.98
N ARG A 282 1.19 -24.76 5.34
CA ARG A 282 1.71 -24.80 3.97
C ARG A 282 3.23 -24.93 3.91
N SER A 283 3.86 -25.36 5.02
CA SER A 283 5.30 -25.60 5.14
C SER A 283 6.19 -24.37 4.93
N TYR A 284 5.65 -23.15 5.04
CA TYR A 284 6.49 -21.96 5.09
C TYR A 284 7.23 -21.90 6.42
N ILE A 285 8.47 -21.43 6.36
CA ILE A 285 9.31 -21.22 7.54
C ILE A 285 9.49 -19.71 7.71
N PRO A 286 9.10 -19.13 8.85
CA PRO A 286 9.37 -17.73 9.14
C PRO A 286 10.87 -17.46 9.07
N PHE A 287 11.26 -16.44 8.31
CA PHE A 287 12.65 -16.02 8.19
C PHE A 287 12.76 -14.56 8.59
N ASN A 288 13.41 -14.32 9.72
CA ASN A 288 13.71 -12.96 10.17
C ASN A 288 15.07 -12.55 9.60
N SER A 289 15.14 -11.39 8.96
CA SER A 289 16.36 -10.94 8.25
C SER A 289 16.61 -9.47 8.32
#